data_AF-A0A3E0HBW0-F1
#
_entry.id   AF-A0A3E0HBW0-F1
#
_cell.length_a   1.000
_cell.length_b   1.000
_cell.length_c   1.000
_cell.angle_alpha   90.00
_cell.angle_beta   90.00
_cell.angle_gamma   90.00
#
_symmetry.space_group_name_H-M   'P 1'
#
loop_
_entity.id
_entity.type
_entity.pdbx_description
1 polymer ?
#
loop_
_entity_poly.entity_id
_entity_poly.type
_entity_poly.pdbx_seq_one_letter_code
_entity_poly.pdbx_strand_id
1 'polypeptide(L)'
;MARGFGYLMIVEAATFLVASLLHLTVEWEPAAAGPEAVIGVVVAAGAACVLVGLRRARAIALWSIGFATFGTLVGITAITAGTGPRSVPDLTYHALILTTLVASLVLFARSRTPASRA
;
A
#
# COMPACT_ATOMS: atom_id res chain seq x y z
N MET A 1 -17.83 -8.62 3.13
CA MET A 1 -16.36 -8.82 3.27
C MET A 1 -15.56 -8.11 2.18
N ALA A 2 -15.77 -8.38 0.89
CA ALA A 2 -14.96 -7.77 -0.19
C ALA A 2 -14.93 -6.22 -0.18
N ARG A 3 -16.06 -5.55 0.04
CA ARG A 3 -16.10 -4.07 0.08
C ARG A 3 -15.29 -3.47 1.24
N GLY A 4 -15.25 -4.14 2.40
CA GLY A 4 -14.44 -3.69 3.54
C GLY A 4 -12.95 -3.68 3.21
N PHE A 5 -12.48 -4.70 2.48
CA PHE A 5 -11.11 -4.74 1.96
C PHE A 5 -10.85 -3.62 0.96
N GLY A 6 -11.80 -3.34 0.06
CA GLY A 6 -11.70 -2.19 -0.84
C GLY A 6 -11.53 -0.86 -0.11
N TYR A 7 -12.27 -0.62 0.96
CA TYR A 7 -12.11 0.61 1.76
C TYR A 7 -10.76 0.68 2.50
N LEU A 8 -10.28 -0.43 3.06
CA LEU A 8 -8.93 -0.47 3.67
C LEU A 8 -7.85 -0.13 2.64
N MET A 9 -7.95 -0.69 1.44
CA MET A 9 -7.03 -0.39 0.33
C MET A 9 -7.09 1.09 -0.09
N ILE A 10 -8.27 1.74 -0.05
CA ILE A 10 -8.36 3.19 -0.30
C ILE A 10 -7.56 3.98 0.73
N VAL A 11 -7.66 3.62 2.01
CA VAL A 11 -6.90 4.30 3.07
C VAL A 11 -5.40 4.12 2.85
N GLU A 12 -4.94 2.91 2.55
CA GLU A 12 -3.53 2.63 2.25
C GLU A 12 -3.04 3.41 1.02
N ALA A 13 -3.83 3.42 -0.07
CA ALA A 13 -3.53 4.22 -1.24
C ALA A 13 -3.39 5.71 -0.92
N ALA A 14 -4.32 6.25 -0.13
CA ALA A 14 -4.29 7.64 0.30
C ALA A 14 -3.02 7.94 1.12
N THR A 15 -2.59 7.04 2.00
CA THR A 15 -1.35 7.24 2.77
C THR A 15 -0.12 7.34 1.89
N PHE A 16 0.00 6.54 0.83
CA PHE A 16 1.11 6.66 -0.14
C PHE A 16 1.05 7.94 -0.97
N LEU A 17 -0.14 8.36 -1.38
CA LEU A 17 -0.28 9.62 -2.12
C LEU A 17 0.08 10.82 -1.23
N VAL A 18 -0.27 10.77 0.07
CA VAL A 18 0.17 11.77 1.04
C VAL A 18 1.68 11.72 1.23
N ALA A 19 2.28 10.55 1.39
CA ALA A 19 3.74 10.38 1.47
C ALA A 19 4.45 11.05 0.28
N SER A 20 3.98 10.74 -0.93
CA SER A 20 4.54 11.27 -2.16
C SER A 20 4.52 12.80 -2.19
N LEU A 21 3.41 13.40 -1.76
CA LEU A 21 3.29 14.85 -1.64
C LEU A 21 4.21 15.43 -0.56
N LEU A 22 4.38 14.75 0.59
CA LEU A 22 5.28 15.20 1.65
C LEU A 22 6.74 15.21 1.20
N HIS A 23 7.18 14.20 0.45
CA HIS A 23 8.52 14.19 -0.14
C HIS A 23 8.73 15.33 -1.15
N LEU A 24 7.69 15.74 -1.88
CA LEU A 24 7.77 16.88 -2.81
C LEU A 24 7.75 18.24 -2.12
N THR A 25 7.07 18.38 -0.98
CA THR A 25 6.71 19.70 -0.41
C THR A 25 7.36 20.02 0.91
N VAL A 26 7.63 19.01 1.75
CA VAL A 26 8.12 19.19 3.12
C VAL A 26 9.57 18.72 3.24
N GLU A 27 9.86 17.52 2.74
CA GLU A 27 11.17 16.88 2.94
C GLU A 27 12.17 17.20 1.83
N TRP A 28 11.69 17.74 0.71
CA TRP A 28 12.50 18.10 -0.46
C TRP A 28 13.35 16.94 -1.00
N GLU A 29 12.73 15.75 -1.12
CA GLU A 29 13.33 14.53 -1.65
C GLU A 29 12.51 13.95 -2.82
N PRO A 30 12.50 14.63 -4.00
CA PRO A 30 11.61 14.28 -5.11
C PRO A 30 11.83 12.87 -5.67
N ALA A 31 13.02 12.30 -5.44
CA ALA A 31 13.36 10.96 -5.89
C ALA A 31 12.48 9.87 -5.22
N ALA A 32 12.03 10.11 -3.99
CA ALA A 32 11.16 9.18 -3.26
C ALA A 32 9.67 9.34 -3.62
N ALA A 33 9.27 10.53 -4.06
CA ALA A 33 7.87 10.83 -4.38
C ALA A 33 7.30 9.98 -5.52
N GLY A 34 8.09 9.71 -6.56
CA GLY A 34 7.66 8.93 -7.73
C GLY A 34 7.25 7.49 -7.38
N PRO A 35 8.15 6.70 -6.76
CA PRO A 35 7.84 5.34 -6.31
C PRO A 35 6.57 5.25 -5.46
N GLU A 36 6.39 6.15 -4.49
CA GLU A 36 5.22 6.15 -3.62
C GLU A 36 3.93 6.48 -4.36
N ALA A 37 3.96 7.44 -5.29
CA ALA A 37 2.80 7.74 -6.13
C ALA A 37 2.39 6.52 -6.95
N VAL A 38 3.36 5.80 -7.52
CA VAL A 38 3.10 4.56 -8.28
C VAL A 38 2.45 3.52 -7.38
N ILE A 39 2.95 3.31 -6.17
CA ILE A 39 2.33 2.38 -5.20
C ILE A 39 0.91 2.82 -4.86
N GLY A 40 0.71 4.10 -4.53
CA GLY A 40 -0.61 4.65 -4.22
C GLY A 40 -1.62 4.43 -5.34
N VAL A 41 -1.22 4.67 -6.60
CA VAL A 41 -2.08 4.43 -7.77
C VAL A 41 -2.38 2.95 -7.97
N VAL A 42 -1.39 2.06 -7.82
CA VAL A 42 -1.59 0.61 -7.95
C VAL A 42 -2.56 0.08 -6.89
N VAL A 43 -2.44 0.54 -5.64
CA VAL A 43 -3.36 0.15 -4.56
C VAL A 43 -4.75 0.75 -4.80
N ALA A 44 -4.86 2.01 -5.24
CA ALA A 44 -6.14 2.64 -5.57
C ALA A 44 -6.88 1.92 -6.71
N ALA A 45 -6.17 1.54 -7.76
CA ALA A 45 -6.71 0.76 -8.87
C ALA A 45 -7.19 -0.62 -8.40
N GLY A 46 -6.40 -1.29 -7.55
CA GLY A 46 -6.79 -2.54 -6.91
C GLY A 46 -8.05 -2.39 -6.06
N ALA A 47 -8.13 -1.32 -5.26
CA ALA A 47 -9.29 -0.99 -4.43
C ALA A 47 -10.55 -0.80 -5.28
N ALA A 48 -10.45 -0.04 -6.37
CA ALA A 48 -11.56 0.16 -7.31
C ALA A 48 -12.06 -1.18 -7.87
N CYS A 49 -11.15 -2.05 -8.31
CA CYS A 49 -11.48 -3.39 -8.82
C CYS A 49 -12.19 -4.27 -7.78
N VAL A 50 -11.79 -4.17 -6.50
CA VAL A 50 -12.42 -4.88 -5.39
C VAL A 50 -13.82 -4.32 -5.10
N LEU A 51 -13.99 -3.00 -5.10
CA LEU A 51 -15.25 -2.32 -4.80
C LEU A 51 -16.33 -2.55 -5.86
N VAL A 52 -15.94 -2.60 -7.15
CA VAL A 52 -16.85 -2.94 -8.25
C VAL A 52 -17.15 -4.45 -8.34
N GLY A 53 -16.50 -5.28 -7.53
CA GLY A 53 -16.80 -6.70 -7.40
C GLY A 53 -16.29 -7.57 -8.54
N LEU A 54 -15.11 -7.28 -9.12
CA LEU A 54 -14.54 -8.12 -10.17
C LEU A 54 -14.36 -9.57 -9.71
N ARG A 55 -14.53 -10.53 -10.64
CA ARG A 55 -14.44 -11.99 -10.36
C ARG A 55 -13.12 -12.40 -9.70
N ARG A 56 -12.05 -11.63 -9.91
CA ARG A 56 -10.71 -11.85 -9.35
C ARG A 56 -10.35 -10.87 -8.22
N ALA A 57 -11.32 -10.21 -7.59
CA ALA A 57 -11.12 -9.18 -6.56
C ALA A 57 -10.12 -9.61 -5.47
N ARG A 58 -10.20 -10.85 -4.97
CA ARG A 58 -9.26 -11.38 -3.98
C ARG A 58 -7.83 -11.41 -4.47
N ALA A 59 -7.60 -11.94 -5.67
CA ALA A 59 -6.26 -12.03 -6.24
C ALA A 59 -5.70 -10.63 -6.51
N ILE A 60 -6.53 -9.72 -7.02
CA ILE A 60 -6.17 -8.31 -7.24
C ILE A 60 -5.76 -7.65 -5.91
N ALA A 61 -6.57 -7.81 -4.86
CA ALA A 61 -6.27 -7.27 -3.54
C ALA A 61 -4.92 -7.78 -3.00
N LEU A 62 -4.69 -9.10 -3.08
CA LEU A 62 -3.43 -9.71 -2.62
C LEU A 62 -2.22 -9.22 -3.42
N TRP A 63 -2.34 -9.08 -4.74
CA TRP A 63 -1.26 -8.58 -5.58
C TRP A 63 -0.98 -7.10 -5.35
N SER A 64 -2.01 -6.26 -5.27
CA SER A 64 -1.86 -4.82 -4.99
C SER A 64 -1.22 -4.58 -3.61
N ILE A 65 -1.70 -5.26 -2.57
CA ILE A 65 -1.11 -5.14 -1.23
C ILE A 65 0.27 -5.76 -1.17
N GLY A 66 0.50 -6.93 -1.78
CA GLY A 66 1.83 -7.53 -1.85
C GLY A 66 2.84 -6.62 -2.56
N PHE A 67 2.45 -5.98 -3.66
CA PHE A 67 3.26 -5.00 -4.38
C PHE A 67 3.60 -3.80 -3.49
N ALA A 68 2.61 -3.24 -2.80
CA ALA A 68 2.82 -2.13 -1.88
C ALA A 68 3.75 -2.51 -0.72
N THR A 69 3.52 -3.66 -0.07
CA THR A 69 4.38 -4.16 1.02
C THR A 69 5.82 -4.32 0.54
N PHE A 70 6.04 -4.92 -0.62
CA PHE A 70 7.37 -5.08 -1.19
C PHE A 70 8.02 -3.73 -1.51
N GLY A 71 7.27 -2.81 -2.13
CA GLY A 71 7.74 -1.45 -2.44
C GLY A 71 8.16 -0.69 -1.18
N THR A 72 7.37 -0.75 -0.10
CA THR A 72 7.72 -0.12 1.18
C THR A 72 8.95 -0.74 1.80
N LEU A 73 9.12 -2.07 1.75
CA LEU A 73 10.34 -2.73 2.23
C LEU A 73 11.57 -2.27 1.46
N VAL A 74 11.47 -2.11 0.13
CA VAL A 74 12.53 -1.53 -0.70
C VAL A 74 12.83 -0.10 -0.27
N GLY A 75 11.81 0.74 -0.06
CA GLY A 75 11.95 2.12 0.43
C GLY A 75 12.65 2.21 1.79
N ILE A 76 12.22 1.42 2.78
CA ILE A 76 12.85 1.35 4.11
C ILE A 76 14.30 0.86 4.02
N THR A 77 14.57 -0.12 3.16
CA THR A 77 15.94 -0.59 2.92
C THR A 77 16.81 0.51 2.32
N ALA A 78 16.26 1.32 1.41
CA ALA A 78 16.94 2.47 0.84
C ALA A 78 17.25 3.53 1.92
N ILE A 79 16.26 3.92 2.73
CA ILE A 79 16.43 4.88 3.84
C ILE A 79 17.53 4.42 4.82
N THR A 80 17.49 3.14 5.21
CA THR A 80 18.46 2.55 6.15
C THR A 80 19.85 2.39 5.54
N ALA A 81 19.96 2.13 4.23
CA ALA A 81 21.21 2.13 3.48
C ALA A 81 21.77 3.55 3.25
N GLY A 82 20.94 4.57 3.46
CA GLY A 82 21.36 5.95 3.51
C GLY A 82 20.94 6.85 2.37
N THR A 83 19.98 6.40 1.57
CA THR A 83 19.35 7.20 0.52
C THR A 83 18.04 7.79 1.03
N GLY A 84 17.89 9.11 0.99
CA GLY A 84 16.70 9.83 1.47
C GLY A 84 16.83 10.41 2.89
N PRO A 85 15.78 11.09 3.37
CA PRO A 85 15.79 11.78 4.65
C PRO A 85 15.68 10.77 5.80
N ARG A 86 16.72 10.64 6.61
CA ARG A 86 16.70 9.78 7.81
C ARG A 86 16.01 10.47 8.98
N SER A 87 14.85 11.07 8.74
CA SER A 87 14.10 11.80 9.75
C SER A 87 13.28 10.81 10.60
N VAL A 88 13.10 11.11 11.89
CA VAL A 88 12.22 10.30 12.76
C VAL A 88 10.77 10.27 12.22
N PRO A 89 10.19 11.39 11.75
CA PRO A 89 8.85 11.38 11.15
C PRO A 89 8.75 10.46 9.92
N ASP A 90 9.71 10.53 9.00
CA ASP A 90 9.70 9.73 7.78
C ASP A 90 9.72 8.21 8.08
N LEU A 91 10.66 7.78 8.93
CA LEU A 91 10.77 6.38 9.31
C LEU A 91 9.52 5.89 10.08
N THR A 92 8.96 6.74 10.94
CA THR A 92 7.73 6.41 11.69
C THR A 92 6.55 6.25 10.73
N TYR A 93 6.42 7.13 9.75
CA TYR A 93 5.35 7.07 8.75
C TYR A 93 5.44 5.79 7.93
N HIS A 94 6.63 5.46 7.44
CA HIS A 94 6.91 4.22 6.71
C HIS A 94 6.63 2.96 7.52
N ALA A 95 7.03 2.94 8.80
CA ALA A 95 6.78 1.81 9.69
C ALA A 95 5.28 1.59 9.95
N LEU A 96 4.51 2.68 10.09
CA LEU A 96 3.05 2.60 10.25
C LEU A 96 2.38 2.04 8.99
N ILE A 97 2.74 2.57 7.80
CA ILE A 97 2.24 2.06 6.51
C ILE A 97 2.57 0.58 6.35
N LEU A 98 3.81 0.18 6.61
CA LEU A 98 4.22 -1.22 6.50
C LEU A 98 3.40 -2.12 7.44
N THR A 99 3.17 -1.67 8.67
CA THR A 99 2.36 -2.41 9.65
C THR A 99 0.93 -2.60 9.15
N THR A 100 0.30 -1.55 8.61
CA THR A 100 -1.06 -1.65 8.07
C THR A 100 -1.11 -2.57 6.86
N LEU A 101 -0.15 -2.47 5.95
CA LEU A 101 -0.06 -3.32 4.76
C LEU A 101 0.10 -4.80 5.12
N VAL A 102 0.98 -5.12 6.08
CA VAL A 102 1.15 -6.50 6.56
C VAL A 102 -0.13 -7.00 7.21
N ALA A 103 -0.81 -6.18 8.02
CA ALA A 103 -2.09 -6.55 8.61
C ALA A 103 -3.15 -6.83 7.53
N SER A 104 -3.30 -5.94 6.54
CA SER A 104 -4.19 -6.12 5.39
C SER A 104 -3.86 -7.38 4.61
N LEU A 105 -2.58 -7.63 4.32
CA LEU A 105 -2.12 -8.83 3.61
C LEU A 105 -2.50 -10.10 4.38
N VAL A 106 -2.28 -10.13 5.69
CA VAL A 106 -2.64 -11.26 6.55
C VAL A 106 -4.15 -11.47 6.59
N LEU A 107 -4.94 -10.40 6.76
CA LEU A 107 -6.40 -10.47 6.76
C LEU A 107 -6.94 -10.97 5.41
N PHE A 108 -6.38 -10.47 4.30
CA PHE A 108 -6.78 -10.86 2.97
C PHE A 108 -6.38 -12.31 2.71
N ALA A 109 -5.16 -12.72 3.05
CA ALA A 109 -4.70 -14.10 2.88
C ALA A 109 -5.56 -15.10 3.68
N ARG A 110 -5.94 -14.74 4.92
CA ARG A 110 -6.73 -15.62 5.81
C ARG A 110 -8.21 -15.69 5.48
N SER A 111 -8.78 -14.68 4.81
CA SER A 111 -10.19 -14.72 4.41
C SER A 111 -10.43 -15.87 3.40
N ARG A 112 -11.32 -16.82 3.70
CA ARG A 112 -11.69 -17.86 2.72
C ARG A 112 -12.75 -17.30 1.79
N THR A 113 -12.57 -17.46 0.47
CA THR A 113 -13.70 -17.38 -0.46
C THR A 113 -14.61 -18.56 -0.15
N PRO A 114 -15.91 -18.37 0.15
CA PRO A 114 -16.83 -19.50 0.18
C PRO A 114 -16.70 -20.23 -1.16
N ALA A 115 -16.43 -21.53 -1.13
CA ALA A 115 -16.52 -22.35 -2.33
C ALA A 115 -17.90 -22.07 -2.94
N SER A 116 -17.93 -21.52 -4.17
CA SER A 116 -19.18 -21.44 -4.89
C SER A 116 -19.73 -22.85 -4.95
N ARG A 117 -20.93 -23.06 -4.39
CA ARG A 117 -21.75 -24.23 -4.71
C ARG A 117 -21.85 -24.27 -6.24
N ALA A 118 -21.09 -25.17 -6.84
CA ALA A 118 -21.31 -25.63 -8.20
C ALA A 118 -22.39 -26.72 -8.15
#